data_AF-A0A353F951-F1
#
_entry.id   AF-A0A353F951-F1
#
_cell.length_a   1.000
_cell.length_b   1.000
_cell.length_c   1.000
_cell.angle_alpha   90.00
_cell.angle_beta   90.00
_cell.angle_gamma   90.00
#
_symmetry.space_group_name_H-M   'P 1'
#
loop_
_entity.id
_entity.type
_entity.pdbx_description
1 polymer ?
#
loop_
_entity_poly.entity_id
_entity_poly.type
_entity_poly.pdbx_seq_one_letter_code
_entity_poly.pdbx_strand_id
1 'polypeptide(L)'
;MKTRILNLLLILSSLMAYLEWGTDQKMFLAQGEMEILAKLFSDPLSVAHPFVLLPLAGQILLLITLFQNKPSRLLSLLGVASVGILLLFIFLIGTVSLNVKIMLCSLPFVVLAIISIRHHRKSRRKGQG
;
A
#
# COMPACT_ATOMS: atom_id res chain seq x y z
N MET A 1 8.89 -18.08 -4.30
CA MET A 1 9.90 -17.08 -3.87
C MET A 1 9.66 -15.71 -4.50
N LYS A 2 9.56 -15.58 -5.84
CA LYS A 2 9.36 -14.28 -6.52
C LYS A 2 8.20 -13.43 -5.97
N THR A 3 7.02 -14.03 -5.73
CA THR A 3 5.86 -13.32 -5.18
C THR A 3 6.05 -12.79 -3.76
N ARG A 4 6.74 -13.54 -2.89
CA ARG A 4 6.99 -13.09 -1.51
C ARG A 4 7.90 -11.86 -1.49
N ILE A 5 8.95 -11.86 -2.32
CA ILE A 5 9.85 -10.71 -2.47
C ILE A 5 9.07 -9.49 -2.99
N LEU A 6 8.20 -9.68 -3.99
CA LEU A 6 7.35 -8.60 -4.50
C LEU A 6 6.43 -8.04 -3.40
N ASN A 7 5.77 -8.90 -2.61
CA ASN A 7 4.89 -8.47 -1.53
C ASN A 7 5.67 -7.75 -0.41
N LEU A 8 6.89 -8.20 -0.10
CA LEU A 8 7.76 -7.52 0.86
C LEU A 8 8.16 -6.12 0.37
N LEU A 9 8.57 -6.01 -0.90
CA LEU A 9 8.90 -4.71 -1.51
C LEU A 9 7.69 -3.77 -1.55
N LEU A 10 6.49 -4.31 -1.80
CA LEU A 10 5.24 -3.54 -1.75
C LEU A 10 4.97 -2.96 -0.35
N ILE A 11 5.15 -3.75 0.71
CA ILE A 11 5.00 -3.29 2.09
C ILE A 11 6.03 -2.20 2.42
N LEU A 12 7.30 -2.44 2.09
CA LEU A 12 8.35 -1.46 2.38
C LEU A 12 8.15 -0.15 1.61
N SER A 13 7.75 -0.24 0.34
CA SER A 13 7.50 0.96 -0.48
C SER A 13 6.23 1.71 -0.10
N SER A 14 5.18 1.05 0.43
CA SER A 14 3.99 1.76 0.91
C SER A 14 4.30 2.64 2.12
N LEU A 15 5.13 2.14 3.03
CA LEU A 15 5.55 2.86 4.25
C LEU A 15 6.39 4.11 3.95
N MET A 16 7.10 4.13 2.81
CA MET A 16 7.92 5.26 2.37
C MET A 16 7.13 6.40 1.73
N ALA A 17 5.84 6.20 1.43
CA ALA A 17 5.05 7.25 0.83
C ALA A 17 4.93 8.45 1.76
N TYR A 18 4.96 9.63 1.15
CA TYR A 18 5.07 10.90 1.85
C TYR A 18 3.89 11.78 1.45
N LEU A 19 3.31 12.47 2.41
CA LEU A 19 2.20 13.36 2.23
C LEU A 19 2.52 14.70 2.88
N GLU A 20 2.30 15.79 2.14
CA GLU A 20 2.34 17.16 2.64
C GLU A 20 0.99 17.81 2.37
N TRP A 21 0.48 18.57 3.34
CA TRP A 21 -0.75 19.35 3.20
C TRP A 21 -0.68 20.61 4.08
N GLY A 22 -1.45 21.63 3.72
CA GLY A 22 -1.35 22.93 4.40
C GLY A 22 0.06 23.53 4.34
N THR A 23 0.37 24.43 5.27
CA THR A 23 1.63 25.18 5.25
C THR A 23 2.80 24.44 5.88
N ASP A 24 2.55 23.57 6.86
CA ASP A 24 3.63 22.93 7.64
C ASP A 24 3.29 21.49 8.10
N GLN A 25 2.22 20.89 7.55
CA GLN A 25 1.86 19.51 7.88
C GLN A 25 2.49 18.58 6.85
N LYS A 26 3.29 17.64 7.36
CA LYS A 26 3.97 16.63 6.57
C LYS A 26 4.07 15.35 7.35
N MET A 27 3.93 14.23 6.66
CA MET A 27 3.93 12.93 7.31
C MET A 27 4.30 11.83 6.32
N PHE A 28 5.11 10.88 6.77
CA PHE A 28 5.28 9.62 6.06
C PHE A 28 4.13 8.67 6.43
N LEU A 29 3.70 7.81 5.50
CA LEU A 29 2.66 6.82 5.82
C LEU A 29 3.05 5.92 6.98
N ALA A 30 4.32 5.57 7.15
CA ALA A 30 4.79 4.85 8.35
C ALA A 30 4.43 5.58 9.66
N GLN A 31 4.58 6.90 9.71
CA GLN A 31 4.23 7.71 10.87
C GLN A 31 2.71 7.78 11.06
N GLY A 32 1.97 7.99 9.97
CA GLY A 32 0.51 8.01 10.00
C GLY A 32 -0.09 6.70 10.46
N GLU A 33 0.44 5.56 9.99
CA GLU A 33 0.00 4.23 10.41
C GLU A 33 0.26 3.99 11.90
N MET A 34 1.42 4.40 12.44
CA MET A 34 1.70 4.32 13.88
C MET A 34 0.74 5.19 14.70
N GLU A 35 0.46 6.41 14.24
CA GLU A 35 -0.49 7.30 14.92
C GLU A 35 -1.90 6.73 14.91
N ILE A 36 -2.33 6.17 13.77
CA ILE A 36 -3.64 5.51 13.64
C ILE A 36 -3.71 4.28 14.54
N LEU A 37 -2.66 3.46 14.59
CA LEU A 37 -2.62 2.29 15.46
C LEU A 37 -2.72 2.70 16.94
N ALA A 38 -2.02 3.76 17.36
CA ALA A 38 -2.14 4.29 18.71
C ALA A 38 -3.58 4.78 19.00
N LYS A 39 -4.16 5.53 18.06
CA LYS A 39 -5.55 6.02 18.15
C LYS A 39 -6.59 4.91 18.12
N LEU A 40 -6.32 3.79 17.47
CA LEU A 40 -7.22 2.64 17.46
C LEU A 40 -7.42 2.06 18.88
N PHE A 41 -6.42 2.15 19.74
CA PHE A 41 -6.50 1.68 21.14
C PHE A 41 -7.04 2.73 22.12
N SER A 42 -6.90 4.03 21.82
CA SER A 42 -7.36 5.11 22.72
C SER A 42 -8.72 5.69 22.33
N ASP A 43 -8.99 5.86 21.03
CA ASP A 43 -10.24 6.40 20.49
C ASP A 43 -10.57 5.77 19.12
N PRO A 44 -11.07 4.52 19.09
CA PRO A 44 -11.29 3.76 17.85
C PRO A 44 -12.33 4.39 16.91
N LEU A 45 -13.27 5.19 17.42
CA LEU A 45 -14.30 5.83 16.60
C LEU A 45 -13.69 6.94 15.73
N SER A 46 -12.66 7.63 16.22
CA SER A 46 -11.97 8.69 15.48
C SER A 46 -11.21 8.21 14.24
N VAL A 47 -10.84 6.92 14.20
CA VAL A 47 -10.07 6.31 13.11
C VAL A 47 -10.89 5.35 12.24
N ALA A 48 -12.21 5.26 12.49
CA ALA A 48 -13.13 4.39 11.77
C ALA A 48 -13.48 4.91 10.35
N HIS A 49 -12.49 5.37 9.59
CA HIS A 49 -12.64 5.85 8.22
C HIS A 49 -12.18 4.81 7.20
N PRO A 50 -12.93 4.59 6.10
CA PRO A 50 -12.54 3.62 5.08
C PRO A 50 -11.16 3.89 4.47
N PHE A 51 -10.78 5.15 4.28
CA PHE A 51 -9.46 5.54 3.75
C PHE A 51 -8.29 5.26 4.71
N VAL A 52 -8.59 4.95 5.96
CA VAL A 52 -7.61 4.57 6.98
C VAL A 52 -7.59 3.05 7.15
N LEU A 53 -8.77 2.45 7.33
CA LEU A 53 -8.90 1.02 7.61
C LEU A 53 -8.59 0.14 6.39
N LEU A 54 -9.00 0.56 5.18
CA LEU A 54 -8.82 -0.24 3.98
C LEU A 54 -7.32 -0.42 3.62
N PRO A 55 -6.48 0.63 3.63
CA PRO A 55 -5.04 0.48 3.40
C PRO A 55 -4.33 -0.29 4.52
N LEU A 56 -4.70 -0.08 5.79
CA LEU A 56 -4.15 -0.85 6.91
C LEU A 56 -4.48 -2.34 6.80
N ALA A 57 -5.74 -2.68 6.51
CA ALA A 57 -6.13 -4.06 6.23
C ALA A 57 -5.33 -4.62 5.05
N GLY A 58 -5.11 -3.82 4.01
CA GLY A 58 -4.26 -4.18 2.88
C GLY A 58 -2.83 -4.55 3.24
N GLN A 59 -2.18 -3.71 4.06
CA GLN A 59 -0.85 -3.98 4.61
C GLN A 59 -0.83 -5.30 5.39
N ILE A 60 -1.83 -5.54 6.25
CA ILE A 60 -1.97 -6.78 7.02
C ILE A 60 -2.13 -7.99 6.07
N LEU A 61 -2.97 -7.89 5.03
CA LEU A 61 -3.13 -8.97 4.05
C LEU A 61 -1.81 -9.29 3.35
N LEU A 62 -1.04 -8.27 2.93
CA LEU A 62 0.27 -8.46 2.33
C LEU A 62 1.24 -9.10 3.32
N LEU A 63 1.26 -8.69 4.59
CA LEU A 63 2.09 -9.29 5.64
C LEU A 63 1.75 -10.77 5.83
N ILE A 64 0.46 -11.13 5.93
CA ILE A 64 0.01 -12.52 6.04
C ILE A 64 0.54 -13.37 4.87
N THR A 65 0.56 -12.82 3.64
CA THR A 65 1.06 -13.57 2.48
C THR A 65 2.54 -13.91 2.55
N LEU A 66 3.35 -13.18 3.33
CA LEU A 66 4.78 -13.46 3.50
C LEU A 66 5.03 -14.76 4.28
N PHE A 67 4.15 -15.08 5.22
CA PHE A 67 4.25 -16.26 6.07
C PHE A 67 3.56 -17.50 5.48
N GLN A 68 2.88 -17.36 4.34
CA GLN A 68 2.23 -18.49 3.67
C GLN A 68 3.24 -19.36 2.89
N ASN A 69 3.13 -20.68 3.04
CA ASN A 69 3.91 -21.66 2.26
C ASN A 69 3.80 -21.40 0.75
N LYS A 70 2.59 -21.13 0.25
CA LYS A 70 2.36 -20.60 -1.09
C LYS A 70 1.57 -19.29 -0.95
N PRO A 71 2.16 -18.12 -1.27
CA PRO A 71 1.45 -16.84 -1.11
C PRO A 71 0.20 -16.87 -1.97
N SER A 72 -0.96 -16.69 -1.34
CA SER A 72 -2.20 -16.75 -2.08
C SER A 72 -2.31 -15.54 -3.01
N ARG A 73 -2.72 -15.81 -4.24
CA ARG A 73 -2.91 -14.76 -5.26
C ARG A 73 -4.01 -13.79 -4.87
N LEU A 74 -5.11 -14.29 -4.31
CA LEU A 74 -6.27 -13.47 -3.96
C LEU A 74 -5.93 -12.51 -2.83
N LEU A 75 -5.28 -12.98 -1.76
CA LEU A 75 -4.81 -12.11 -0.66
C LEU A 75 -3.80 -11.08 -1.17
N SER A 76 -2.85 -11.50 -2.02
CA SER A 76 -1.85 -10.57 -2.59
C SER A 76 -2.52 -9.49 -3.44
N LEU A 77 -3.50 -9.85 -4.27
CA LEU A 77 -4.18 -8.90 -5.14
C LEU A 77 -5.09 -7.96 -4.35
N LEU A 78 -5.83 -8.46 -3.36
CA LEU A 78 -6.65 -7.63 -2.47
C LEU A 78 -5.78 -6.65 -1.69
N GLY A 79 -4.67 -7.12 -1.12
CA GLY A 79 -3.72 -6.26 -0.40
C GLY A 79 -3.08 -5.18 -1.29
N VAL A 80 -2.64 -5.54 -2.50
CA VAL A 80 -2.13 -4.57 -3.48
C VAL A 80 -3.21 -3.57 -3.90
N ALA A 81 -4.44 -4.03 -4.13
CA ALA A 81 -5.52 -3.16 -4.57
C ALA A 81 -5.93 -2.16 -3.48
N SER A 82 -6.10 -2.61 -2.24
CA SER A 82 -6.51 -1.74 -1.13
C SER A 82 -5.47 -0.68 -0.79
N VAL A 83 -4.19 -1.06 -0.67
CA VAL A 83 -3.10 -0.08 -0.46
C VAL A 83 -2.90 0.78 -1.71
N GLY A 84 -3.03 0.18 -2.90
CA GLY A 84 -2.82 0.88 -4.16
C GLY A 84 -3.84 1.96 -4.45
N ILE A 85 -5.09 1.83 -4.02
CA ILE A 85 -6.07 2.92 -4.14
C ILE A 85 -5.59 4.16 -3.38
N LEU A 86 -5.12 4.01 -2.14
CA LEU A 86 -4.58 5.13 -1.35
C LEU A 86 -3.33 5.72 -2.01
N LEU A 87 -2.36 4.87 -2.38
CA LEU A 87 -1.07 5.31 -2.91
C LEU A 87 -1.21 5.97 -4.29
N LEU A 88 -2.13 5.50 -5.13
CA LEU A 88 -2.47 6.17 -6.39
C LEU A 88 -3.11 7.55 -6.15
N PHE A 89 -3.96 7.66 -5.12
CA PHE A 89 -4.54 8.93 -4.75
C PHE A 89 -3.48 9.92 -4.24
N ILE A 90 -2.53 9.46 -3.40
CA ILE A 90 -1.39 10.27 -2.95
C ILE A 90 -0.51 10.69 -4.13
N PHE A 91 -0.23 9.79 -5.07
CA PHE A 91 0.53 10.11 -6.28
C PHE A 91 -0.19 11.16 -7.15
N LEU A 92 -1.52 11.06 -7.28
CA LEU A 92 -2.34 12.03 -7.98
C LEU A 92 -2.30 13.40 -7.28
N ILE A 93 -2.40 13.44 -5.95
CA ILE A 93 -2.23 14.68 -5.16
C ILE A 93 -0.87 15.30 -5.44
N GLY A 94 0.21 14.52 -5.45
CA GLY A 94 1.54 15.00 -5.80
C GLY A 94 1.61 15.59 -7.21
N THR A 95 0.90 15.00 -8.17
CA THR A 95 0.84 15.50 -9.55
C THR A 95 0.08 16.81 -9.65
N VAL A 96 -1.09 16.91 -8.99
CA VAL A 96 -1.94 18.12 -9.01
C VAL A 96 -1.29 19.26 -8.24
N SER A 97 -0.61 18.97 -7.13
CA SER A 97 0.12 19.97 -6.33
C SER A 97 1.51 20.30 -6.87
N LEU A 98 1.94 19.67 -7.98
CA LEU A 98 3.30 19.76 -8.54
C LEU A 98 4.41 19.45 -7.49
N ASN A 99 4.08 18.62 -6.51
CA ASN A 99 4.99 18.25 -5.42
C ASN A 99 5.77 16.98 -5.79
N VAL A 100 6.97 17.21 -6.32
CA VAL A 100 7.88 16.15 -6.77
C VAL A 100 8.25 15.19 -5.63
N LYS A 101 8.28 15.64 -4.36
CA LYS A 101 8.60 14.76 -3.23
C LYS A 101 7.51 13.70 -3.02
N ILE A 102 6.24 14.12 -3.00
CA ILE A 102 5.10 13.21 -2.88
C ILE A 102 5.10 12.20 -4.03
N MET A 103 5.34 12.67 -5.26
CA MET A 103 5.40 11.82 -6.44
C MET A 103 6.53 10.80 -6.35
N LEU A 104 7.76 11.24 -6.06
CA LEU A 104 8.94 10.35 -6.00
C LEU A 104 8.84 9.33 -4.87
N CYS A 105 8.26 9.69 -3.72
CA CYS A 105 8.10 8.77 -2.60
C CYS A 105 7.00 7.73 -2.83
N SER A 106 5.95 8.06 -3.59
CA SER A 106 4.85 7.12 -3.91
C SER A 106 5.10 6.29 -5.17
N LEU A 107 5.98 6.74 -6.08
CA LEU A 107 6.28 6.07 -7.35
C LEU A 107 6.83 4.63 -7.20
N PRO A 108 7.76 4.32 -6.28
CA PRO A 108 8.25 2.95 -6.09
C PRO A 108 7.11 1.96 -5.83
N PHE A 109 6.16 2.33 -4.99
CA PHE A 109 4.98 1.51 -4.71
C PHE A 109 4.12 1.34 -5.97
N VAL A 110 3.81 2.44 -6.68
CA VAL A 110 2.97 2.40 -7.89
C VAL A 110 3.57 1.47 -8.95
N VAL A 111 4.89 1.56 -9.18
CA VAL A 111 5.61 0.69 -10.12
C VAL A 111 5.53 -0.77 -9.68
N LEU A 112 5.81 -1.06 -8.40
CA LEU A 112 5.75 -2.42 -7.86
C LEU A 112 4.33 -2.99 -7.90
N ALA A 113 3.30 -2.18 -7.68
CA ALA A 113 1.90 -2.58 -7.74
C ALA A 113 1.53 -3.02 -9.16
N ILE A 114 1.91 -2.23 -10.18
CA ILE A 114 1.70 -2.59 -11.59
C ILE A 114 2.43 -3.90 -11.95
N ILE A 115 3.69 -4.04 -11.52
CA ILE A 115 4.48 -5.26 -11.73
C ILE A 115 3.82 -6.47 -11.06
N SER A 116 3.36 -6.33 -9.82
CA SER A 116 2.69 -7.39 -9.07
C SER A 116 1.37 -7.81 -9.73
N ILE A 117 0.53 -6.87 -10.15
CA ILE A 117 -0.72 -7.15 -10.86
C ILE A 117 -0.45 -7.88 -12.17
N ARG A 118 0.55 -7.41 -12.96
CA ARG A 118 0.95 -8.07 -14.22
C ARG A 118 1.48 -9.48 -13.98
N HIS A 119 2.30 -9.69 -12.95
CA HIS A 119 2.83 -10.99 -12.56
C HIS A 119 1.69 -11.98 -12.28
N HIS A 120 0.71 -11.58 -11.47
CA HIS A 120 -0.44 -12.43 -11.13
C HIS A 120 -1.41 -12.66 -12.30
N ARG A 121 -1.56 -11.69 -13.23
CA ARG A 121 -2.34 -11.87 -14.47
C ARG A 121 -1.67 -12.88 -15.41
N LYS A 122 -0.35 -12.81 -15.59
CA LYS A 122 0.40 -13.75 -16.46
C LYS A 122 0.37 -15.18 -15.94
N SER A 123 0.45 -15.38 -14.63
CA SER A 123 0.37 -16.71 -14.01
C SER A 123 -1.01 -17.37 -14.15
N ARG A 124 -2.11 -16.59 -14.26
CA ARG A 124 -3.46 -17.14 -14.55
C ARG A 124 -3.54 -17.78 -15.94
N ARG A 125 -2.86 -17.19 -16.94
CA ARG A 125 -2.88 -17.67 -18.32
C ARG A 125 -2.08 -18.97 -18.52
N LYS A 126 -1.17 -19.33 -17.61
CA LYS A 126 -0.36 -20.56 -17.69
C LYS A 126 -0.93 -21.75 -16.91
N GLY A 127 -2.04 -21.57 -16.17
CA GLY A 127 -2.66 -22.63 -15.34
C GLY A 127 -3.98 -23.16 -15.89
N GLN A 128 -4.24 -22.99 -17.18
CA GLN A 128 -5.42 -23.52 -17.90
C GLN A 128 -5.02 -24.24 -19.20
N GLY A 129 -3.78 -24.74 -19.28
CA GLY A 129 -3.29 -25.61 -20.36
C GLY A 129 -2.78 -26.90 -19.77
#